data_AF-A0A3B9ZTS7-F1
#
_entry.id   AF-A0A3B9ZTS7-F1
#
_cell.length_a   1.000
_cell.length_b   1.000
_cell.length_c   1.000
_cell.angle_alpha   90.00
_cell.angle_beta   90.00
_cell.angle_gamma   90.00
#
_symmetry.space_group_name_H-M   'P 1'
#
loop_
_entity.id
_entity.type
_entity.pdbx_description
1 polymer ?
#
loop_
_entity_poly.entity_id
_entity_poly.type
_entity_poly.pdbx_seq_one_letter_code
_entity_poly.pdbx_strand_id
1 'polypeptide(L)'
;MNKEFTVNAEEIQPLVKSIGFILATYKIIDGGEMVDFMYRDQPDFEGDSGWRFLSGSETQEYADNPDNWGIYDFNTLANHDKSITPYMDLPLGTALERVKGTDTFW
;
A
#
# COMPACT_ATOMS: atom_id res chain seq x y z
N MET A 1 6.59 21.61 8.57
CA MET A 1 6.37 21.50 7.12
C MET A 1 5.01 20.85 6.97
N ASN A 2 4.02 21.55 6.42
CA ASN A 2 2.68 21.00 6.25
C ASN A 2 2.73 20.09 5.02
N LYS A 3 2.67 18.77 5.22
CA LYS A 3 2.48 17.81 4.13
C LYS A 3 1.03 17.92 3.68
N GLU A 4 0.79 18.42 2.49
CA GLU A 4 -0.51 18.32 1.86
C GLU A 4 -0.65 16.90 1.32
N PHE A 5 -1.45 16.09 2.00
CA PHE A 5 -1.85 14.78 1.49
C PHE A 5 -2.82 14.99 0.32
N THR A 6 -2.66 14.22 -0.75
CA THR A 6 -3.53 14.24 -1.93
C THR A 6 -4.97 13.83 -1.62
N VAL A 7 -5.20 13.20 -0.46
CA VAL A 7 -6.52 12.81 0.04
C VAL A 7 -6.86 13.67 1.26
N ASN A 8 -7.92 14.45 1.17
CA ASN A 8 -8.41 15.22 2.30
C ASN A 8 -8.97 14.25 3.37
N ALA A 9 -8.56 14.40 4.63
CA ALA A 9 -8.97 13.50 5.71
C ALA A 9 -10.49 13.41 5.88
N GLU A 10 -11.23 14.46 5.49
CA GLU A 10 -12.69 14.53 5.51
C GLU A 10 -13.37 13.67 4.42
N GLU A 11 -12.62 13.24 3.39
CA GLU A 11 -13.13 12.45 2.25
C GLU A 11 -12.87 10.94 2.39
N ILE A 12 -12.11 10.52 3.41
CA ILE A 12 -11.79 9.12 3.65
C ILE A 12 -13.07 8.37 4.03
N GLN A 13 -13.52 7.47 3.16
CA GLN A 13 -14.65 6.58 3.45
C GLN A 13 -14.15 5.30 4.12
N PRO A 14 -14.90 4.71 5.07
CA PRO A 14 -14.57 3.41 5.65
C PRO A 14 -14.92 2.31 4.64
N LEU A 15 -14.06 2.10 3.64
CA LEU A 15 -14.29 1.20 2.52
C LEU A 15 -14.11 -0.27 2.90
N VAL A 16 -13.29 -0.54 3.91
CA VAL A 16 -12.81 -1.88 4.26
C VAL A 16 -12.75 -2.09 5.76
N LYS A 17 -12.95 -3.34 6.18
CA LYS A 17 -12.65 -3.77 7.55
C LYS A 17 -11.14 -3.62 7.76
N SER A 18 -10.73 -3.04 8.88
CA SER A 18 -9.31 -2.91 9.20
C SER A 18 -8.64 -4.29 9.24
N ILE A 19 -7.49 -4.39 8.58
CA ILE A 19 -6.61 -5.57 8.56
C ILE A 19 -5.33 -5.33 9.35
N GLY A 20 -5.25 -4.23 10.09
CA GLY A 20 -4.03 -3.70 10.68
C GLY A 20 -3.36 -2.64 9.81
N PHE A 21 -2.13 -2.31 10.17
CA PHE A 21 -1.29 -1.35 9.45
C PHE A 21 -0.60 -2.02 8.26
N ILE A 22 -0.29 -1.20 7.25
CA ILE A 22 0.45 -1.59 6.06
C ILE A 22 1.70 -0.75 5.95
N LEU A 23 2.69 -1.22 5.18
CA LEU A 23 3.78 -0.37 4.72
C LEU A 23 3.60 -0.08 3.24
N ALA A 24 3.77 1.18 2.87
CA ALA A 24 3.74 1.63 1.47
C ALA A 24 4.89 2.60 1.20
N THR A 25 5.37 2.61 -0.03
CA THR A 25 6.39 3.57 -0.46
C THR A 25 5.81 4.98 -0.59
N TYR A 26 6.66 6.00 -0.40
CA TYR A 26 6.22 7.38 -0.59
C TYR A 26 5.90 7.74 -2.04
N LYS A 27 6.31 6.93 -3.02
CA LYS A 27 5.85 7.09 -4.41
C LYS A 27 4.35 6.93 -4.54
N ILE A 28 3.75 6.01 -3.78
CA ILE A 28 2.29 5.86 -3.75
C ILE A 28 1.68 7.00 -2.94
N ILE A 29 2.13 7.21 -1.70
CA ILE A 29 1.42 8.06 -0.74
C ILE A 29 1.61 9.56 -1.01
N ASP A 30 2.87 9.99 -1.20
CA ASP A 30 3.19 11.40 -1.45
C ASP A 30 3.24 11.68 -2.97
N GLY A 31 3.64 10.69 -3.77
CA GLY A 31 3.75 10.81 -5.23
C GLY A 31 2.44 10.58 -6.00
N GLY A 32 1.44 9.96 -5.36
CA GLY A 32 0.14 9.67 -5.97
C GLY A 32 0.18 8.58 -7.04
N GLU A 33 1.25 7.79 -7.13
CA GLU A 33 1.32 6.64 -8.03
C GLU A 33 0.35 5.53 -7.57
N MET A 34 -0.09 4.69 -8.51
CA MET A 34 -0.95 3.54 -8.20
C MET A 34 -0.12 2.37 -7.67
N VAL A 35 -0.75 1.41 -7.01
CA VAL A 35 -0.07 0.17 -6.60
C VAL A 35 0.11 -0.72 -7.81
N ASP A 36 1.34 -1.00 -8.25
CA ASP A 36 1.57 -2.01 -9.30
C ASP A 36 2.18 -3.30 -8.76
N PHE A 37 2.70 -3.27 -7.53
CA PHE A 37 3.23 -4.46 -6.87
C PHE A 37 2.88 -4.48 -5.39
N MET A 38 2.44 -5.62 -4.89
CA MET A 38 2.21 -5.83 -3.46
C MET A 38 2.63 -7.22 -3.04
N TYR A 39 3.13 -7.34 -1.81
CA TYR A 39 3.48 -8.62 -1.23
C TYR A 39 3.19 -8.65 0.26
N ARG A 40 3.09 -9.86 0.81
CA ARG A 40 2.78 -10.09 2.22
C ARG A 40 3.92 -10.84 2.89
N ASP A 41 4.60 -10.17 3.80
CA ASP A 41 5.69 -10.74 4.61
C ASP A 41 5.27 -10.91 6.07
N GLN A 42 6.16 -11.46 6.89
CA GLN A 42 5.96 -11.53 8.34
C GLN A 42 5.71 -10.14 8.92
N PRO A 43 4.74 -9.98 9.84
CA PRO A 43 4.56 -8.75 10.60
C PRO A 43 5.84 -8.36 11.36
N ASP A 44 6.27 -7.11 11.20
CA ASP A 44 7.46 -6.58 11.88
C ASP A 44 7.16 -6.07 13.30
N PHE A 45 5.89 -5.76 13.58
CA PHE A 45 5.43 -5.23 14.88
C PHE A 45 3.96 -5.57 15.14
N GLU A 46 3.52 -5.33 16.38
CA GLU A 46 2.11 -5.54 16.77
C GLU A 46 1.18 -4.66 15.94
N GLY A 47 0.24 -5.30 15.24
CA GLY A 47 -0.72 -4.63 14.37
C GLY A 47 -0.26 -4.43 12.93
N ASP A 48 0.98 -4.80 12.57
CA ASP A 48 1.39 -4.92 11.18
C ASP A 48 0.65 -6.09 10.51
N SER A 49 -0.01 -5.81 9.38
CA SER A 49 -0.73 -6.81 8.60
C SER A 49 0.17 -7.76 7.81
N GLY A 50 1.45 -7.38 7.65
CA GLY A 50 2.43 -8.00 6.77
C GLY A 50 2.39 -7.47 5.34
N TRP A 51 1.39 -6.68 4.95
CA TRP A 51 1.31 -6.17 3.58
C TRP A 51 2.28 -5.02 3.32
N ARG A 52 2.91 -5.09 2.15
CA ARG A 52 3.88 -4.13 1.60
C ARG A 52 3.41 -3.72 0.20
N PHE A 53 3.36 -2.43 -0.07
CA PHE A 53 2.84 -1.88 -1.33
C PHE A 53 3.87 -0.98 -2.02
N LEU A 54 4.03 -1.17 -3.33
CA LEU A 54 4.96 -0.43 -4.18
C LEU A 54 4.27 -0.02 -5.48
N SER A 55 4.73 1.08 -6.09
CA SER A 55 4.21 1.52 -7.37
C SER A 55 4.85 0.81 -8.56
N GLY A 56 5.83 -0.06 -8.33
CA GLY A 56 6.56 -0.78 -9.36
C GLY A 56 7.58 0.09 -10.12
N SER A 57 7.59 1.40 -9.86
CA SER A 57 8.56 2.33 -10.44
C SER A 57 9.79 2.53 -9.55
N GLU A 58 9.79 1.99 -8.34
CA GLU A 58 10.92 2.00 -7.42
C GLU A 58 12.13 1.26 -8.00
N THR A 59 13.31 1.85 -7.83
CA THR A 59 14.56 1.10 -8.01
C THR A 59 14.80 0.23 -6.77
N GLN A 60 15.64 -0.79 -6.90
CA GLN A 60 16.04 -1.61 -5.75
C GLN A 60 16.65 -0.75 -4.62
N GLU A 61 17.56 0.17 -4.96
CA GLU A 61 18.17 1.10 -3.99
C GLU A 61 17.12 1.95 -3.26
N TYR A 62 16.06 2.37 -3.95
CA TYR A 62 14.98 3.12 -3.33
C TYR A 62 14.18 2.24 -2.36
N ALA A 63 13.81 1.03 -2.79
CA ALA A 63 13.03 0.08 -2.00
C ALA A 63 13.80 -0.45 -0.78
N ASP A 64 15.12 -0.56 -0.87
CA ASP A 64 15.99 -1.03 0.22
C ASP A 64 16.19 0.03 1.32
N ASN A 65 15.88 1.29 1.06
CA ASN A 65 15.99 2.35 2.05
C ASN A 65 14.69 2.46 2.87
N PRO A 66 14.71 2.13 4.18
CA PRO A 66 13.51 2.20 5.03
C PRO A 66 12.93 3.63 5.16
N ASP A 67 13.73 4.67 4.94
CA ASP A 67 13.26 6.06 4.98
C ASP A 67 12.32 6.41 3.81
N ASN A 68 12.20 5.55 2.81
CA ASN A 68 11.27 5.70 1.68
C ASN A 68 9.92 5.02 1.90
N TRP A 69 9.72 4.39 3.06
CA TRP A 69 8.50 3.69 3.44
C TRP A 69 7.79 4.44 4.56
N GLY A 70 6.46 4.31 4.58
CA GLY A 70 5.63 4.78 5.68
C GLY A 70 4.67 3.69 6.15
N ILE A 71 4.23 3.82 7.39
CA ILE A 71 3.22 2.97 8.01
C ILE A 71 1.88 3.69 7.94
N TYR A 72 0.86 3.02 7.42
CA TYR A 72 -0.46 3.61 7.20
C TYR A 72 -1.57 2.65 7.63
N ASP A 73 -2.74 3.20 7.96
CA ASP A 73 -3.95 2.39 8.00
C ASP A 73 -4.29 1.94 6.58
N PHE A 74 -4.64 0.67 6.41
CA PHE A 74 -4.97 0.13 5.10
C PHE A 74 -6.08 0.92 4.38
N ASN A 75 -7.06 1.43 5.12
CA ASN A 75 -8.16 2.20 4.54
C ASN A 75 -7.67 3.50 3.88
N THR A 76 -6.57 4.10 4.34
CA THR A 76 -5.94 5.25 3.67
C THR A 76 -5.53 4.89 2.26
N LEU A 77 -4.79 3.79 2.10
CA LEU A 77 -4.34 3.34 0.79
C LEU A 77 -5.51 2.83 -0.07
N ALA A 78 -6.48 2.13 0.51
CA ALA A 78 -7.66 1.64 -0.21
C ALA A 78 -8.56 2.78 -0.76
N ASN A 79 -8.54 3.97 -0.14
CA ASN A 79 -9.23 5.14 -0.68
C ASN A 79 -8.50 5.74 -1.90
N HIS A 80 -7.18 5.63 -1.94
CA HIS A 80 -6.35 6.02 -3.09
C HIS A 80 -6.46 4.98 -4.24
N ASP A 81 -6.35 3.70 -3.91
CA ASP A 81 -6.36 2.60 -4.86
C ASP A 81 -7.28 1.47 -4.38
N LYS A 82 -8.52 1.48 -4.87
CA LYS A 82 -9.55 0.50 -4.46
C LYS A 82 -9.29 -0.90 -4.99
N SER A 83 -8.46 -1.04 -6.01
CA SER A 83 -8.24 -2.32 -6.70
C SER A 83 -7.53 -3.36 -5.82
N ILE A 84 -6.83 -2.93 -4.76
CA ILE A 84 -6.12 -3.82 -3.82
C ILE A 84 -7.05 -4.53 -2.83
N THR A 85 -8.26 -4.01 -2.61
CA THR A 85 -9.17 -4.49 -1.56
C THR A 85 -9.53 -5.98 -1.61
N PRO A 86 -9.66 -6.65 -2.78
CA PRO A 86 -10.04 -8.06 -2.84
C PRO A 86 -8.96 -9.04 -2.34
N TYR A 87 -7.72 -8.59 -2.15
CA TYR A 87 -6.56 -9.48 -1.97
C TYR A 87 -6.11 -9.65 -0.52
N MET A 88 -6.71 -8.92 0.43
CA MET A 88 -6.14 -8.73 1.77
C MET A 88 -6.16 -9.97 2.68
N ASP A 89 -7.00 -10.96 2.34
CA ASP A 89 -7.08 -12.24 3.05
C ASP A 89 -6.07 -13.28 2.53
N LEU A 90 -5.27 -12.96 1.50
CA LEU A 90 -4.25 -13.86 0.97
C LEU A 90 -3.12 -14.12 1.97
N PRO A 91 -2.52 -15.33 1.96
CA PRO A 91 -1.59 -15.76 3.00
C PRO A 91 -0.26 -15.01 2.99
N LEU A 92 0.52 -15.19 4.06
CA LEU A 92 1.94 -14.79 4.09
C LEU A 92 2.71 -15.48 2.95
N GLY A 93 3.65 -14.76 2.35
CA GLY A 93 4.41 -15.20 1.18
C GLY A 93 3.72 -14.93 -0.16
N THR A 94 2.51 -14.33 -0.16
CA THR A 94 1.88 -13.84 -1.39
C THR A 94 2.67 -12.67 -1.97
N ALA A 95 2.89 -12.68 -3.28
CA ALA A 95 3.35 -11.55 -4.06
C ALA A 95 2.47 -11.44 -5.31
N LEU A 96 2.09 -10.22 -5.66
CA LEU A 96 1.11 -9.93 -6.69
C LEU A 96 1.56 -8.72 -7.50
N GLU A 97 1.48 -8.84 -8.82
CA GLU A 97 1.75 -7.74 -9.75
C GLU A 97 0.47 -7.34 -10.47
N ARG A 98 0.24 -6.03 -10.65
CA ARG A 98 -0.91 -5.53 -11.39
C ARG A 98 -0.81 -5.94 -12.85
N VAL A 99 -1.90 -6.50 -13.38
CA VAL A 99 -2.04 -6.73 -14.81
C VAL A 99 -2.17 -5.37 -15.51
N LYS A 100 -1.18 -5.05 -16.36
CA LYS A 100 -1.05 -3.75 -17.03
C LYS A 100 -2.35 -3.30 -17.69
N GLY A 101 -2.79 -2.10 -17.32
CA GLY A 101 -4.01 -1.47 -17.86
C GLY A 101 -5.31 -2.00 -17.25
N THR A 102 -5.25 -2.65 -16.09
CA THR A 102 -6.42 -3.20 -15.40
C THR A 102 -6.39 -2.93 -13.89
N ASP A 103 -7.49 -3.23 -13.22
CA ASP A 103 -7.64 -3.19 -11.76
C ASP A 103 -7.49 -4.58 -11.12
N THR A 104 -6.76 -5.48 -11.78
CA THR A 104 -6.56 -6.86 -11.33
C THR A 104 -5.09 -7.20 -11.15
N PHE A 105 -4.80 -8.12 -10.24
CA PHE A 105 -3.46 -8.62 -9.93
C PHE A 105 -3.37 -10.13 -10.16
N TRP A 106 -2.16 -10.63 -10.49
CA TRP A 106 -1.84 -12.04 -10.73
C TRP A 106 -0.74 -12.57 -9.81
#